data_AF-A0A5J9T287-F1
#
_entry.id   AF-A0A5J9T287-F1
#
_cell.length_a   1.000
_cell.length_b   1.000
_cell.length_c   1.000
_cell.angle_alpha   90.00
_cell.angle_beta   90.00
_cell.angle_gamma   90.00
#
_symmetry.space_group_name_H-M   'P 1'
#
loop_
_entity.id
_entity.type
_entity.pdbx_description
1 polymer ?
#
loop_
_entity_poly.entity_id
_entity_poly.type
_entity_poly.pdbx_seq_one_letter_code
_entity_poly.pdbx_strand_id
1 'polypeptide(L)'
;MSLLRLIWEEKARMNNALLCDLLIEDSYTKLAPKLQSEAKYFGKVMAVPQVNKRMLDELEVMGFPTVRSIRALHFSGNSDLESAVNWLLEHESDPDIDQLPLIPREISIECGDTSNEVRDDFPGMRALVRERKPEDRTVENGSQKETPQLEGEMNEDERREEDRKRILALYKKKRDEEDGGRERRERIRASKDLMEAKRTLEENQRKRMMESRIADQEEEKRARERIRQRIANDKAERRRRLGLPQENPGAAVPIIRPTKVKPIEPVVTSEQLRDCLRTLKKNHKDDSARVTRAFQILLKIIGNIVKNPEEEKFRRIRLSNPIFKDRVGNIQGGVEFLELCGFQRLRASGYLVMPREKVDVALLNAAGVEIASAMENPYFGLLSK
;
A
#
# COMPACT_ATOMS: atom_id res chain seq x y z
N MET A 1 31.67 -0.41 41.07
CA MET A 1 32.17 -1.30 39.99
C MET A 1 32.24 -2.79 40.38
N SER A 2 31.63 -3.25 41.48
CA SER A 2 31.68 -4.69 41.87
C SER A 2 30.33 -5.40 41.92
N LEU A 3 29.20 -4.70 42.14
CA LEU A 3 27.88 -5.35 42.16
C LEU A 3 27.30 -5.63 40.77
N LEU A 4 27.58 -4.76 39.79
CA LEU A 4 27.08 -4.93 38.42
C LEU A 4 27.84 -6.01 37.62
N ARG A 5 29.09 -6.34 37.99
CA ARG A 5 29.80 -7.49 37.40
C ARG A 5 29.29 -8.82 37.95
N LEU A 6 29.02 -8.89 39.26
CA LEU A 6 28.43 -10.08 39.89
C LEU A 6 27.04 -10.39 39.33
N ILE A 7 26.18 -9.38 39.13
CA ILE A 7 24.84 -9.58 38.56
C ILE A 7 24.89 -10.01 37.08
N TRP A 8 25.88 -9.53 36.32
CA TRP A 8 26.02 -9.91 34.91
C TRP A 8 26.60 -11.32 34.73
N GLU A 9 27.53 -11.72 35.60
CA GLU A 9 28.18 -13.03 35.60
C GLU A 9 27.27 -14.14 36.18
N GLU A 10 26.34 -13.78 37.07
CA GLU A 10 25.28 -14.69 37.58
C GLU A 10 24.15 -14.87 36.55
N LYS A 11 23.82 -13.81 35.80
CA LYS A 11 22.79 -13.83 34.74
C LYS A 11 23.25 -14.57 33.47
N ALA A 12 24.56 -14.73 33.27
CA ALA A 12 25.13 -15.53 32.18
C ALA A 12 25.17 -17.04 32.49
N ARG A 13 24.94 -17.46 33.75
CA ARG A 13 24.93 -18.88 34.15
C ARG A 13 23.54 -19.54 34.13
N MET A 14 22.46 -18.76 34.10
CA MET A 14 21.10 -19.31 34.13
C MET A 14 20.39 -19.15 32.79
N ASN A 15 20.87 -19.92 31.81
CA ASN A 15 20.11 -20.26 30.60
C ASN A 15 19.66 -21.72 30.74
N ASN A 16 18.49 -21.95 31.32
CA ASN A 16 17.56 -23.00 30.89
C ASN A 16 16.34 -23.02 31.80
N ALA A 17 15.17 -23.01 31.16
CA ALA A 17 13.90 -23.55 31.61
C ALA A 17 13.36 -23.13 33.00
N LEU A 18 12.08 -22.72 33.03
CA LEU A 18 11.23 -22.57 34.22
C LEU A 18 11.36 -21.24 34.99
N LEU A 19 10.86 -20.13 34.43
CA LEU A 19 10.41 -18.98 35.22
C LEU A 19 9.53 -18.02 34.39
N CYS A 20 8.63 -18.57 33.58
CA CYS A 20 7.60 -17.77 32.89
C CYS A 20 6.28 -17.65 33.65
N ASP A 21 6.11 -18.29 34.80
CA ASP A 21 4.74 -18.51 35.31
C ASP A 21 4.31 -17.83 36.61
N LEU A 22 5.13 -17.07 37.34
CA LEU A 22 4.59 -16.36 38.51
C LEU A 22 5.32 -15.06 38.79
N LEU A 23 4.51 -14.02 39.03
CA LEU A 23 4.84 -12.65 39.45
C LEU A 23 5.11 -11.69 38.28
N ILE A 24 4.04 -11.06 37.75
CA ILE A 24 3.83 -9.60 37.70
C ILE A 24 2.35 -9.40 37.27
N GLU A 25 1.42 -9.68 38.19
CA GLU A 25 0.12 -9.01 38.22
C GLU A 25 0.10 -8.24 39.55
N ASP A 26 0.19 -6.90 39.48
CA ASP A 26 -0.38 -5.92 40.45
C ASP A 26 0.32 -4.56 40.55
N SER A 27 1.30 -4.20 39.70
CA SER A 27 1.95 -2.88 39.83
C SER A 27 2.24 -2.08 38.55
N TYR A 28 1.70 -2.47 37.38
CA TYR A 28 1.92 -1.76 36.11
C TYR A 28 0.66 -1.13 35.48
N THR A 29 -0.42 -0.91 36.23
CA THR A 29 -1.66 -0.34 35.70
C THR A 29 -1.75 1.19 35.73
N LYS A 30 -0.67 1.93 36.05
CA LYS A 30 -0.74 3.41 36.15
C LYS A 30 0.39 4.24 35.54
N LEU A 31 1.32 3.67 34.77
CA LEU A 31 2.37 4.44 34.10
C LEU A 31 2.58 3.99 32.65
N ALA A 32 2.37 4.93 31.73
CA ALA A 32 2.78 4.98 30.32
C ALA A 32 1.80 4.49 29.22
N PRO A 33 0.73 5.26 28.92
CA PRO A 33 0.08 5.25 27.60
C PRO A 33 0.95 5.83 26.46
N LYS A 34 2.26 6.03 26.67
CA LYS A 34 3.21 6.63 25.71
C LYS A 34 4.22 5.65 25.09
N LEU A 35 4.17 4.36 25.42
CA LEU A 35 5.04 3.33 24.80
C LEU A 35 4.27 2.32 23.92
N GLN A 36 2.94 2.45 23.80
CA GLN A 36 2.12 1.58 22.93
C GLN A 36 2.06 2.04 21.46
N SER A 37 2.52 3.25 21.13
CA SER A 37 2.68 3.68 19.73
C SER A 37 3.96 3.16 19.08
N GLU A 38 4.97 2.76 19.85
CA GLU A 38 6.22 2.15 19.34
C GLU A 38 6.18 0.62 19.30
N ALA A 39 5.34 -0.03 20.12
CA ALA A 39 5.14 -1.49 20.06
C ALA A 39 4.35 -1.96 18.81
N LYS A 40 3.73 -1.05 18.04
CA LYS A 40 3.00 -1.38 16.81
C LYS A 40 3.92 -1.54 15.57
N TYR A 41 5.23 -1.34 15.75
CA TYR A 41 6.25 -1.51 14.70
C TYR A 41 7.28 -2.62 15.02
N PHE A 42 7.02 -3.49 16.00
CA PHE A 42 7.93 -4.59 16.36
C PHE A 42 7.28 -5.97 16.15
N GLY A 43 6.78 -6.21 14.94
CA GLY A 43 6.21 -7.50 14.52
C GLY A 43 6.31 -7.79 13.02
N LYS A 44 7.04 -6.99 12.24
CA LYS A 44 7.39 -7.31 10.85
C LYS A 44 8.86 -7.71 10.82
N VAL A 45 9.11 -9.01 10.87
CA VAL A 45 10.44 -9.53 10.58
C VAL A 45 10.66 -9.36 9.07
N MET A 46 11.56 -8.45 8.71
CA MET A 46 11.99 -8.28 7.33
C MET A 46 12.82 -9.50 6.96
N ALA A 47 12.23 -10.43 6.23
CA ALA A 47 12.87 -11.67 5.85
C ALA A 47 13.01 -11.75 4.32
N VAL A 48 14.17 -12.22 3.88
CA VAL A 48 14.51 -12.53 2.48
C VAL A 48 13.37 -13.35 1.85
N PRO A 49 12.95 -13.17 0.58
CA PRO A 49 11.89 -13.98 -0.03
C PRO A 49 12.20 -15.49 -0.05
N GLN A 50 11.19 -16.38 0.03
CA GLN A 50 11.42 -17.83 -0.18
C GLN A 50 11.54 -18.06 -1.68
N VAL A 51 12.72 -18.49 -2.14
CA VAL A 51 12.99 -18.84 -3.54
C VAL A 51 13.34 -20.31 -3.66
N ASN A 52 13.13 -20.89 -4.84
CA ASN A 52 13.45 -22.30 -5.08
C ASN A 52 14.96 -22.55 -4.99
N LYS A 53 15.39 -23.33 -3.99
CA LYS A 53 16.82 -23.57 -3.70
C LYS A 53 17.58 -24.19 -4.87
N ARG A 54 16.94 -25.11 -5.62
CA ARG A 54 17.60 -25.76 -6.77
C ARG A 54 17.96 -24.75 -7.86
N MET A 55 17.06 -23.82 -8.15
CA MET A 55 17.27 -22.77 -9.14
C MET A 55 18.25 -21.71 -8.66
N LEU A 56 18.27 -21.45 -7.35
CA LEU A 56 19.26 -20.57 -6.73
C LEU A 56 20.68 -21.15 -6.86
N ASP A 57 20.85 -22.43 -6.53
CA ASP A 57 22.13 -23.14 -6.64
C ASP A 57 22.63 -23.16 -8.10
N GLU A 58 21.73 -23.36 -9.07
CA GLU A 58 22.08 -23.31 -10.51
C GLU A 58 22.56 -21.92 -10.94
N LEU A 59 21.91 -20.85 -10.49
CA LEU A 59 22.35 -19.48 -10.78
C LEU A 59 23.68 -19.14 -10.09
N GLU A 60 23.94 -19.69 -8.90
CA GLU A 60 25.23 -19.54 -8.23
C GLU A 60 26.34 -20.29 -8.97
N VAL A 61 26.06 -21.49 -9.48
CA VAL A 61 27.00 -22.26 -10.33
C VAL A 61 27.31 -21.52 -11.64
N MET A 62 26.35 -20.76 -12.18
CA MET A 62 26.57 -19.88 -13.35
C MET A 62 27.36 -18.60 -13.02
N GLY A 63 27.66 -18.35 -11.74
CA GLY A 63 28.47 -17.21 -11.30
C GLY A 63 27.66 -15.95 -10.94
N PHE A 64 26.33 -16.03 -10.84
CA PHE A 64 25.51 -14.91 -10.40
C PHE A 64 25.50 -14.81 -8.87
N PRO A 65 25.69 -13.61 -8.28
CA PRO A 65 25.64 -13.44 -6.82
C PRO A 65 24.29 -13.83 -6.23
N THR A 66 24.31 -14.55 -5.10
CA THR A 66 23.12 -15.05 -4.38
C THR A 66 22.03 -13.98 -4.21
N VAL A 67 22.42 -12.76 -3.86
CA VAL A 67 21.48 -11.64 -3.63
C VAL A 67 20.72 -11.26 -4.90
N ARG A 68 21.42 -11.21 -6.04
CA ARG A 68 20.82 -10.91 -7.33
C ARG A 68 19.93 -12.06 -7.80
N SER A 69 20.38 -13.30 -7.65
CA SER A 69 19.63 -14.50 -8.00
C SER A 69 18.32 -14.62 -7.21
N ILE A 70 18.34 -14.34 -5.89
CA ILE A 70 17.12 -14.32 -5.06
C ILE A 70 16.14 -13.26 -5.57
N ARG A 71 16.64 -12.06 -5.92
CA ARG A 71 15.81 -10.97 -6.42
C ARG A 71 15.20 -11.33 -7.78
N ALA A 72 15.99 -11.90 -8.68
CA ALA A 72 15.55 -12.35 -9.99
C ALA A 72 14.49 -13.45 -9.90
N LEU A 73 14.72 -14.46 -9.07
CA LEU A 73 13.75 -15.54 -8.84
C LEU A 73 12.44 -15.03 -8.22
N HIS A 74 12.52 -14.01 -7.37
CA HIS A 74 11.35 -13.38 -6.80
C HIS A 74 10.52 -12.62 -7.86
N PHE A 75 11.16 -11.83 -8.72
CA PHE A 75 10.45 -11.06 -9.75
C PHE A 75 10.06 -11.88 -10.99
N SER A 76 10.76 -12.98 -11.27
CA SER A 76 10.38 -13.95 -12.29
C SER A 76 9.27 -14.91 -11.84
N GLY A 77 8.92 -14.91 -10.55
CA GLY A 77 7.84 -15.73 -10.01
C GLY A 77 8.21 -17.20 -9.74
N ASN A 78 9.50 -17.53 -9.64
CA ASN A 78 10.02 -18.89 -9.40
C ASN A 78 9.55 -19.97 -10.42
N SER A 79 9.13 -19.59 -11.63
CA SER A 79 8.61 -20.57 -12.61
C SER A 79 9.72 -21.20 -13.46
N ASP A 80 10.68 -20.41 -13.93
CA ASP A 80 11.68 -20.83 -14.91
C ASP A 80 13.06 -20.19 -14.66
N LEU A 81 14.14 -20.93 -14.92
CA LEU A 81 15.52 -20.47 -14.71
C LEU A 81 15.90 -19.38 -15.73
N GLU A 82 15.55 -19.58 -17.00
CA GLU A 82 15.86 -18.66 -18.10
C GLU A 82 15.19 -17.30 -17.91
N SER A 83 13.96 -17.28 -17.38
CA SER A 83 13.26 -16.04 -17.00
C SER A 83 13.98 -15.26 -15.89
N ALA A 84 14.61 -15.95 -14.93
CA ALA A 84 15.42 -15.32 -13.90
C ALA A 84 16.73 -14.75 -14.46
N VAL A 85 17.39 -15.47 -15.37
CA VAL A 85 18.60 -14.98 -16.06
C VAL A 85 18.27 -13.77 -16.94
N ASN A 86 17.18 -13.80 -17.70
CA ASN A 86 16.75 -12.67 -18.51
C ASN A 86 16.48 -11.43 -17.64
N TRP A 87 15.83 -11.61 -16.49
CA TRP A 87 15.61 -10.53 -15.54
C TRP A 87 16.93 -9.94 -14.99
N LEU A 88 17.92 -10.79 -14.68
CA LEU A 88 19.24 -10.35 -14.22
C LEU A 88 19.96 -9.49 -15.27
N LEU A 89 19.92 -9.90 -16.54
CA LEU A 89 20.55 -9.18 -17.64
C LEU A 89 19.87 -7.83 -17.90
N GLU A 90 18.54 -7.76 -17.80
CA GLU A 90 17.78 -6.54 -18.00
C GLU A 90 18.02 -5.48 -16.89
N HIS A 91 18.40 -5.92 -15.69
CA HIS A 91 18.51 -5.07 -14.49
C HIS A 91 19.95 -4.94 -13.96
N GLU A 92 20.96 -5.47 -14.66
CA GLU A 92 22.36 -5.50 -14.20
C GLU A 92 22.95 -4.11 -13.88
N SER A 93 22.42 -3.05 -14.53
CA SER A 93 22.87 -1.66 -14.36
C SER A 93 22.16 -0.91 -13.22
N ASP A 94 21.22 -1.54 -12.52
CA ASP A 94 20.47 -0.88 -11.45
C ASP A 94 21.30 -0.78 -10.17
N PRO A 95 21.49 0.43 -9.60
CA PRO A 95 22.33 0.65 -8.42
C PRO A 95 21.80 -0.01 -7.13
N ASP A 96 20.56 -0.49 -7.16
CA ASP A 96 19.91 -1.21 -6.06
C ASP A 96 19.84 -2.72 -6.27
N ILE A 97 20.38 -3.28 -7.37
CA ILE A 97 20.29 -4.72 -7.67
C ILE A 97 20.97 -5.60 -6.60
N ASP A 98 22.02 -5.08 -5.95
CA ASP A 98 22.75 -5.74 -4.87
C ASP A 98 22.10 -5.56 -3.49
N GLN A 99 20.96 -4.84 -3.42
CA GLN A 99 20.22 -4.68 -2.17
C GLN A 99 19.17 -5.79 -2.03
N LEU A 100 19.22 -6.52 -0.92
CA LEU A 100 18.21 -7.54 -0.60
C LEU A 100 16.81 -6.90 -0.58
N PRO A 101 15.83 -7.44 -1.32
CA PRO A 101 14.47 -6.96 -1.25
C PRO A 101 13.89 -7.28 0.13
N LEU A 102 13.66 -6.26 0.94
CA LEU A 102 13.01 -6.41 2.23
C LEU A 102 11.49 -6.47 2.02
N ILE A 103 10.94 -7.68 2.03
CA ILE A 103 9.50 -7.89 1.90
C ILE A 103 8.93 -8.18 3.28
N PRO A 104 7.78 -7.57 3.66
CA PRO A 104 7.08 -7.96 4.87
C PRO A 104 6.64 -9.41 4.78
N ARG A 105 7.28 -10.31 5.54
CA ARG A 105 6.74 -11.65 5.78
C ARG A 105 5.86 -11.59 7.03
N GLU A 106 4.64 -12.10 6.92
CA GLU A 106 3.89 -12.54 8.10
C GLU A 106 4.52 -13.86 8.55
N ILE A 107 5.21 -13.83 9.69
CA ILE A 107 5.60 -15.06 10.37
C ILE A 107 4.40 -15.46 11.22
N SER A 108 3.64 -16.45 10.76
CA SER A 108 2.84 -17.26 11.67
C SER A 108 3.83 -18.02 12.54
N ILE A 109 4.02 -17.56 13.77
CA ILE A 109 4.63 -18.39 14.82
C ILE A 109 3.54 -19.40 15.19
N GLU A 110 3.49 -20.48 14.43
CA GLU A 110 2.84 -21.71 14.85
C GLU A 110 3.81 -22.43 15.81
N CYS A 111 3.53 -22.30 17.10
CA CYS A 111 3.97 -23.31 18.07
C CYS A 111 3.14 -24.56 17.76
N GLY A 112 3.82 -25.65 17.44
CA GLY A 112 3.27 -26.78 16.71
C GLY A 112 2.14 -27.53 17.40
N ASP A 113 1.30 -28.14 16.57
CA ASP A 113 1.19 -29.59 16.57
C ASP A 113 0.98 -30.10 15.14
N THR A 114 1.51 -31.29 14.90
CA THR A 114 2.00 -31.80 13.62
C THR A 114 0.93 -32.18 12.59
N SER A 115 1.25 -31.87 11.33
CA SER A 115 1.01 -32.65 10.10
C SER A 115 -0.43 -33.06 9.73
N ASN A 116 -1.01 -32.38 8.74
CA ASN A 116 -1.09 -32.94 7.38
C ASN A 116 -1.71 -31.96 6.37
N GLU A 117 -1.20 -32.06 5.15
CA GLU A 117 -1.44 -31.22 3.99
C GLU A 117 -2.91 -31.17 3.54
N VAL A 118 -3.32 -29.98 3.12
CA VAL A 118 -4.40 -29.79 2.15
C VAL A 118 -3.82 -30.08 0.76
N ARG A 119 -4.52 -30.83 -0.08
CA ARG A 119 -4.82 -30.41 -1.47
C ARG A 119 -5.80 -31.36 -2.17
N ASP A 120 -6.97 -30.80 -2.47
CA ASP A 120 -7.72 -31.11 -3.69
C ASP A 120 -6.92 -30.61 -4.91
N ASP A 121 -6.83 -31.44 -5.95
CA ASP A 121 -7.28 -31.10 -7.31
C ASP A 121 -7.19 -32.35 -8.23
N PHE A 122 -8.34 -32.71 -8.82
CA PHE A 122 -8.54 -33.66 -9.94
C PHE A 122 -7.84 -33.15 -11.24
N PRO A 123 -7.53 -33.96 -12.30
CA PRO A 123 -8.41 -35.00 -12.88
C PRO A 123 -7.75 -36.22 -13.60
N GLY A 124 -8.56 -37.28 -13.87
CA GLY A 124 -8.46 -38.06 -15.12
C GLY A 124 -8.05 -39.55 -15.07
N MET A 125 -9.03 -40.43 -15.34
CA MET A 125 -8.97 -41.75 -16.01
C MET A 125 -7.68 -42.59 -15.95
N ARG A 126 -7.74 -43.76 -15.30
CA ARG A 126 -7.46 -45.08 -15.93
C ARG A 126 -7.94 -46.24 -15.06
N ALA A 127 -8.52 -47.23 -15.73
CA ALA A 127 -9.22 -48.38 -15.19
C ALA A 127 -8.30 -49.52 -14.70
N LEU A 128 -8.97 -50.44 -13.97
CA LEU A 128 -8.79 -51.89 -13.93
C LEU A 128 -7.81 -52.49 -12.90
N VAL A 129 -8.22 -53.68 -12.44
CA VAL A 129 -7.48 -54.74 -11.69
C VAL A 129 -7.69 -54.69 -10.18
N ARG A 130 -8.74 -55.34 -9.64
CA ARG A 130 -8.87 -56.78 -9.28
C ARG A 130 -8.24 -57.07 -7.91
N GLU A 131 -9.05 -57.03 -6.85
CA GLU A 131 -8.67 -57.57 -5.56
C GLU A 131 -8.93 -59.08 -5.49
N ARG A 132 -7.86 -59.84 -5.24
CA ARG A 132 -7.90 -61.21 -4.74
C ARG A 132 -7.60 -61.14 -3.23
N LYS A 133 -8.43 -61.84 -2.44
CA LYS A 133 -8.19 -62.15 -1.02
C LYS A 133 -6.84 -62.86 -0.82
N PRO A 134 -6.15 -62.66 0.32
CA PRO A 134 -5.25 -63.66 0.85
C PRO A 134 -5.97 -64.57 1.85
N GLU A 135 -5.69 -65.85 1.68
CA GLU A 135 -6.05 -66.97 2.53
C GLU A 135 -5.05 -67.05 3.70
N ASP A 136 -5.52 -67.40 4.91
CA ASP A 136 -4.69 -68.11 5.87
C ASP A 136 -5.42 -69.38 6.33
N ARG A 137 -4.64 -70.45 6.41
CA ARG A 137 -5.05 -71.85 6.50
C ARG A 137 -5.10 -72.28 7.96
N THR A 138 -6.22 -72.87 8.38
CA THR A 138 -6.21 -73.87 9.47
C THR A 138 -7.01 -75.09 9.06
N VAL A 139 -6.38 -76.23 9.32
CA VAL A 139 -6.65 -77.58 8.82
C VAL A 139 -7.91 -78.18 9.45
N GLU A 140 -8.69 -78.89 8.64
CA GLU A 140 -9.80 -79.75 9.05
C GLU A 140 -9.34 -80.83 10.03
N ASN A 141 -10.11 -81.05 11.09
CA ASN A 141 -10.36 -82.40 11.60
C ASN A 141 -11.78 -82.45 12.17
N GLY A 142 -12.53 -83.45 11.71
CA GLY A 142 -13.98 -83.47 11.72
C GLY A 142 -14.62 -83.58 13.09
N SER A 143 -15.84 -83.08 13.17
CA SER A 143 -16.89 -83.72 13.94
C SER A 143 -18.24 -83.28 13.39
N GLN A 144 -19.02 -84.27 12.95
CA GLN A 144 -20.42 -84.11 12.58
C GLN A 144 -21.16 -83.39 13.71
N LYS A 145 -21.80 -82.26 13.39
CA LYS A 145 -22.94 -81.72 14.14
C LYS A 145 -23.84 -81.02 13.14
N GLU A 146 -24.85 -81.77 12.72
CA GLU A 146 -26.09 -81.22 12.17
C GLU A 146 -26.61 -80.17 13.15
N THR A 147 -26.71 -78.91 12.70
CA THR A 147 -27.52 -77.88 13.36
C THR A 147 -28.63 -77.50 12.39
N PRO A 148 -29.91 -77.62 12.78
CA PRO A 148 -31.02 -77.49 11.84
C PRO A 148 -31.17 -76.05 11.36
N GLN A 149 -31.46 -75.88 10.06
CA GLN A 149 -32.21 -74.74 9.57
C GLN A 149 -33.52 -74.64 10.36
N LEU A 150 -33.62 -73.63 11.23
CA LEU A 150 -34.87 -73.04 11.65
C LEU A 150 -34.85 -71.62 11.12
N GLU A 151 -35.41 -71.42 9.93
CA GLU A 151 -35.92 -70.12 9.52
C GLU A 151 -37.03 -69.77 10.51
N GLY A 152 -36.68 -69.08 11.59
CA GLY A 152 -37.66 -68.51 12.50
C GLY A 152 -38.44 -67.47 11.73
N GLU A 153 -39.68 -67.78 11.36
CA GLU A 153 -40.65 -66.75 11.00
C GLU A 153 -40.70 -65.77 12.18
N MET A 154 -40.12 -64.58 12.03
CA MET A 154 -40.23 -63.56 13.08
C MET A 154 -41.70 -63.39 13.44
N ASN A 155 -42.02 -63.53 14.73
CA ASN A 155 -43.38 -63.36 15.20
C ASN A 155 -43.90 -61.99 14.73
N GLU A 156 -45.17 -61.88 14.34
CA GLU A 156 -45.75 -60.60 13.89
C GLU A 156 -45.48 -59.45 14.89
N ASP A 157 -45.39 -59.77 16.18
CA ASP A 157 -45.10 -58.83 17.25
C ASP A 157 -43.64 -58.32 17.24
N GLU A 158 -42.66 -59.14 16.87
CA GLU A 158 -41.26 -58.71 16.71
C GLU A 158 -41.11 -57.79 15.49
N ARG A 159 -41.80 -58.10 14.38
CA ARG A 159 -41.85 -57.21 13.20
C ARG A 159 -42.51 -55.87 13.53
N ARG A 160 -43.61 -55.89 14.30
CA ARG A 160 -44.26 -54.65 14.79
C ARG A 160 -43.34 -53.85 15.70
N GLU A 161 -42.53 -54.49 16.54
CA GLU A 161 -41.58 -53.80 17.41
C GLU A 161 -40.40 -53.21 16.61
N GLU A 162 -39.89 -53.92 15.61
CA GLU A 162 -38.90 -53.39 14.68
C GLU A 162 -39.44 -52.21 13.87
N ASP A 163 -40.68 -52.29 13.38
CA ASP A 163 -41.32 -51.18 12.68
C ASP A 163 -41.52 -49.97 13.59
N ARG A 164 -41.93 -50.18 14.86
CA ARG A 164 -41.98 -49.12 15.88
C ARG A 164 -40.60 -48.49 16.11
N LYS A 165 -39.54 -49.30 16.21
CA LYS A 165 -38.15 -48.82 16.37
C LYS A 165 -37.68 -48.05 15.14
N ARG A 166 -37.99 -48.50 13.93
CA ARG A 166 -37.68 -47.81 12.66
C ARG A 166 -38.40 -46.46 12.59
N ILE A 167 -39.69 -46.42 12.93
CA ILE A 167 -40.47 -45.17 12.96
C ILE A 167 -39.85 -44.18 13.96
N LEU A 168 -39.54 -44.62 15.18
CA LEU A 168 -38.89 -43.76 16.18
C LEU A 168 -37.50 -43.28 15.73
N ALA A 169 -36.72 -44.14 15.08
CA ALA A 169 -35.42 -43.77 14.52
C ALA A 169 -35.54 -42.72 13.41
N LEU A 170 -36.55 -42.82 12.54
CA LEU A 170 -36.83 -41.80 11.52
C LEU A 170 -37.23 -40.46 12.13
N TYR A 171 -38.09 -40.47 13.17
CA TYR A 171 -38.46 -39.25 13.89
C TYR A 171 -37.26 -38.60 14.58
N LYS A 172 -36.39 -39.40 15.21
CA LYS A 172 -35.16 -38.90 15.83
C LYS A 172 -34.20 -38.32 14.79
N LYS A 173 -33.97 -39.05 13.69
CA LYS A 173 -33.12 -38.60 12.58
C LYS A 173 -33.61 -37.29 11.97
N LYS A 174 -34.92 -37.14 11.74
CA LYS A 174 -35.51 -35.91 11.21
C LYS A 174 -35.32 -34.73 12.17
N ARG A 175 -35.47 -34.95 13.48
CA ARG A 175 -35.22 -33.93 14.49
C ARG A 175 -33.76 -33.50 14.52
N ASP A 176 -32.83 -34.46 14.50
CA ASP A 176 -31.38 -34.19 14.51
C ASP A 176 -30.93 -33.47 13.22
N GLU A 177 -31.51 -33.80 12.07
CA GLU A 177 -31.28 -33.10 10.79
C GLU A 177 -31.81 -31.66 10.80
N GLU A 178 -33.00 -31.44 11.37
CA GLU A 178 -33.59 -30.11 11.54
C GLU A 178 -32.78 -29.24 12.52
N ASP A 179 -32.32 -29.81 13.63
CA ASP A 179 -31.47 -29.16 14.63
C ASP A 179 -30.07 -28.85 14.08
N GLY A 180 -29.42 -29.79 13.40
CA GLY A 180 -28.14 -29.56 12.72
C GLY A 180 -28.25 -28.49 11.61
N GLY A 181 -29.38 -28.46 10.91
CA GLY A 181 -29.70 -27.41 9.95
C GLY A 181 -29.83 -26.02 10.58
N ARG A 182 -30.46 -25.92 11.77
CA ARG A 182 -30.54 -24.67 12.55
C ARG A 182 -29.16 -24.21 13.01
N GLU A 183 -28.39 -25.11 13.62
CA GLU A 183 -27.05 -24.81 14.15
C GLU A 183 -26.08 -24.34 13.04
N ARG A 184 -26.12 -24.98 11.86
CA ARG A 184 -25.32 -24.53 10.70
C ARG A 184 -25.72 -23.12 10.24
N ARG A 185 -27.02 -22.81 10.19
CA ARG A 185 -27.49 -21.45 9.84
C ARG A 185 -27.08 -20.41 10.87
N GLU A 186 -27.13 -20.75 12.16
CA GLU A 186 -26.71 -19.88 13.25
C GLU A 186 -25.21 -19.61 13.22
N ARG A 187 -24.37 -20.62 12.96
CA ARG A 187 -22.92 -20.42 12.77
C ARG A 187 -22.60 -19.49 11.61
N ILE A 188 -23.28 -19.66 10.47
CA ILE A 188 -23.11 -18.78 9.30
C ILE A 188 -23.54 -17.34 9.64
N ARG A 189 -24.67 -17.18 10.33
CA ARG A 189 -25.15 -15.88 10.79
C ARG A 189 -24.16 -15.23 11.75
N ALA A 190 -23.72 -15.94 12.78
CA ALA A 190 -22.74 -15.44 13.75
C ALA A 190 -21.40 -15.08 13.11
N SER A 191 -20.92 -15.87 12.15
CA SER A 191 -19.70 -15.56 11.39
C SER A 191 -19.85 -14.28 10.56
N LYS A 192 -21.02 -14.09 9.92
CA LYS A 192 -21.33 -12.87 9.16
C LYS A 192 -21.43 -11.65 10.08
N ASP A 193 -22.14 -11.76 11.19
CA ASP A 193 -22.32 -10.67 12.17
C ASP A 193 -20.97 -10.27 12.78
N LEU A 194 -20.08 -11.23 13.03
CA LEU A 194 -18.72 -10.97 13.50
C LEU A 194 -17.89 -10.18 12.47
N MET A 195 -17.97 -10.55 11.19
CA MET A 195 -17.29 -9.81 10.11
C MET A 195 -17.85 -8.39 9.95
N GLU A 196 -19.17 -8.23 10.07
CA GLU A 196 -19.83 -6.93 9.99
C GLU A 196 -19.49 -6.04 11.20
N ALA A 197 -19.45 -6.60 12.40
CA ALA A 197 -18.99 -5.91 13.61
C ALA A 197 -17.52 -5.47 13.49
N LYS A 198 -16.65 -6.31 12.90
CA LYS A 198 -15.25 -5.94 12.64
C LYS A 198 -15.15 -4.76 11.66
N ARG A 199 -15.91 -4.81 10.56
CA ARG A 199 -15.92 -3.77 9.53
C ARG A 199 -16.40 -2.42 10.08
N THR A 200 -17.46 -2.43 10.88
CA THR A 200 -18.00 -1.21 11.50
C THR A 200 -17.05 -0.62 12.54
N LEU A 201 -16.35 -1.45 13.32
CA LEU A 201 -15.32 -0.98 14.24
C LEU A 201 -14.14 -0.31 13.50
N GLU A 202 -13.67 -0.91 12.40
CA GLU A 202 -12.61 -0.34 11.57
C GLU A 202 -13.04 0.98 10.90
N GLU A 203 -14.27 1.05 10.40
CA GLU A 203 -14.84 2.27 9.81
C GLU A 203 -14.98 3.39 10.85
N ASN A 204 -15.45 3.05 12.06
CA ASN A 204 -15.51 3.99 13.17
C ASN A 204 -14.12 4.49 13.59
N GLN A 205 -13.10 3.63 13.58
CA GLN A 205 -11.71 4.05 13.83
C GLN A 205 -11.20 5.01 12.75
N ARG A 206 -11.45 4.72 11.47
CA ARG A 206 -11.09 5.60 10.35
C ARG A 206 -11.80 6.94 10.45
N LYS A 207 -13.09 6.93 10.79
CA LYS A 207 -13.90 8.14 10.98
C LYS A 207 -13.35 9.02 12.11
N ARG A 208 -13.02 8.43 13.26
CA ARG A 208 -12.37 9.16 14.38
C ARG A 208 -11.03 9.78 13.98
N MET A 209 -10.21 9.06 13.20
CA MET A 209 -8.93 9.62 12.72
C MET A 209 -9.13 10.77 11.73
N MET A 210 -10.11 10.68 10.84
CA MET A 210 -10.45 11.75 9.90
C MET A 210 -10.99 12.98 10.63
N GLU A 211 -11.93 12.79 11.55
CA GLU A 211 -12.50 13.87 12.37
C GLU A 211 -11.44 14.57 13.21
N SER A 212 -10.49 13.82 13.80
CA SER A 212 -9.33 14.41 14.49
C SER A 212 -8.50 15.30 13.56
N ARG A 213 -8.19 14.83 12.34
CA ARG A 213 -7.42 15.64 11.37
C ARG A 213 -8.16 16.91 10.95
N ILE A 214 -9.48 16.83 10.77
CA ILE A 214 -10.31 17.98 10.43
C ILE A 214 -10.32 18.98 11.60
N ALA A 215 -10.48 18.49 12.84
CA ALA A 215 -10.44 19.32 14.04
C ALA A 215 -9.08 20.02 14.23
N ASP A 216 -7.98 19.29 14.04
CA ASP A 216 -6.62 19.84 14.11
C ASP A 216 -6.42 20.94 13.05
N GLN A 217 -6.88 20.71 11.82
CA GLN A 217 -6.83 21.71 10.75
C GLN A 217 -7.69 22.94 11.06
N GLU A 218 -8.87 22.76 11.65
CA GLU A 218 -9.75 23.87 12.05
C GLU A 218 -9.16 24.66 13.22
N GLU A 219 -8.55 24.00 14.19
CA GLU A 219 -7.82 24.65 15.28
C GLU A 219 -6.60 25.42 14.76
N GLU A 220 -5.84 24.85 13.82
CA GLU A 220 -4.73 25.56 13.18
C GLU A 220 -5.21 26.79 12.41
N LYS A 221 -6.34 26.69 11.68
CA LYS A 221 -6.95 27.85 11.00
C LYS A 221 -7.36 28.93 12.00
N ARG A 222 -8.00 28.57 13.11
CA ARG A 222 -8.37 29.51 14.18
C ARG A 222 -7.14 30.14 14.83
N ALA A 223 -6.06 29.38 15.03
CA ALA A 223 -4.80 29.88 15.56
C ALA A 223 -4.12 30.87 14.59
N ARG A 224 -4.08 30.53 13.30
CA ARG A 224 -3.57 31.42 12.23
C ARG A 224 -4.35 32.72 12.15
N GLU A 225 -5.68 32.67 12.29
CA GLU A 225 -6.51 33.86 12.30
C GLU A 225 -6.25 34.75 13.52
N ARG A 226 -6.09 34.17 14.70
CA ARG A 226 -5.69 34.91 15.92
C ARG A 226 -4.35 35.63 15.74
N ILE A 227 -3.36 34.97 15.11
CA ILE A 227 -2.06 35.59 14.81
C ILE A 227 -2.25 36.74 13.82
N ARG A 228 -3.03 36.55 12.74
CA ARG A 228 -3.32 37.59 11.76
C ARG A 228 -3.98 38.82 12.39
N GLN A 229 -4.96 38.61 13.27
CA GLN A 229 -5.61 39.70 14.01
C GLN A 229 -4.61 40.43 14.91
N ARG A 230 -3.71 39.70 15.59
CA ARG A 230 -2.69 40.30 16.45
C ARG A 230 -1.69 41.14 15.67
N ILE A 231 -1.25 40.67 14.49
CA ILE A 231 -0.39 41.44 13.58
C ILE A 231 -1.12 42.68 13.06
N ALA A 232 -2.40 42.57 12.70
CA ALA A 232 -3.20 43.69 12.22
C ALA A 232 -3.38 44.77 13.30
N ASN A 233 -3.64 44.36 14.55
CA ASN A 233 -3.78 45.25 15.69
C ASN A 233 -2.44 45.94 16.03
N ASP A 234 -1.34 45.19 16.09
CA ASP A 234 0.00 45.74 16.32
C ASP A 234 0.43 46.70 15.19
N LYS A 235 0.09 46.38 13.93
CA LYS A 235 0.27 47.28 12.79
C LYS A 235 -0.56 48.56 12.92
N ALA A 236 -1.82 48.45 13.34
CA ALA A 236 -2.71 49.59 13.56
C ALA A 236 -2.27 50.46 14.75
N GLU A 237 -1.78 49.86 15.83
CA GLU A 237 -1.26 50.55 17.00
C GLU A 237 0.03 51.29 16.69
N ARG A 238 0.99 50.67 15.99
CA ARG A 238 2.19 51.36 15.48
C ARG A 238 1.83 52.51 14.54
N ARG A 239 0.82 52.33 13.69
CA ARG A 239 0.32 53.40 12.80
C ARG A 239 -0.34 54.55 13.57
N ARG A 240 -1.09 54.27 14.65
CA ARG A 240 -1.63 55.29 15.57
C ARG A 240 -0.52 56.03 16.31
N ARG A 241 0.50 55.31 16.79
CA ARG A 241 1.65 55.89 17.51
C ARG A 241 2.55 56.77 16.63
N LEU A 242 2.58 56.50 15.32
CA LEU A 242 3.26 57.32 14.31
C LEU A 242 2.41 58.48 13.76
N GLY A 243 1.17 58.67 14.24
CA GLY A 243 0.33 59.81 13.88
C GLY A 243 -0.21 59.82 12.44
N LEU A 244 -0.25 58.68 11.74
CA LEU A 244 -0.79 58.60 10.37
C LEU A 244 -2.33 58.49 10.37
N PRO A 245 -3.05 59.28 9.54
CA PRO A 245 -4.51 59.21 9.44
C PRO A 245 -5.03 57.81 9.01
N GLN A 246 -6.23 57.49 9.49
CA GLN A 246 -6.96 56.25 9.21
C GLN A 246 -7.37 56.23 7.73
N GLU A 247 -7.00 55.18 6.99
CA GLU A 247 -7.50 55.03 5.62
C GLU A 247 -8.91 54.43 5.64
N ASN A 248 -9.86 55.23 5.16
CA ASN A 248 -11.13 54.74 4.66
C ASN A 248 -10.88 54.00 3.33
N PRO A 249 -11.53 52.86 3.07
CA PRO A 249 -11.44 52.14 1.80
C PRO A 249 -12.24 52.83 0.68
N GLY A 250 -11.99 54.12 0.43
CA GLY A 250 -12.71 54.91 -0.56
C GLY A 250 -12.10 56.26 -0.96
N ALA A 251 -10.90 56.62 -0.51
CA ALA A 251 -10.25 57.87 -0.90
C ALA A 251 -9.24 57.63 -2.03
N ALA A 252 -9.54 58.15 -3.22
CA ALA A 252 -8.63 58.23 -4.34
C ALA A 252 -7.37 59.01 -3.95
N VAL A 253 -6.20 58.37 -4.11
CA VAL A 253 -4.89 59.00 -3.90
C VAL A 253 -4.57 59.86 -5.14
N PRO A 254 -4.05 61.10 -4.99
CA PRO A 254 -3.58 61.89 -6.12
C PRO A 254 -2.39 61.20 -6.80
N ILE A 255 -2.46 61.11 -8.12
CA ILE A 255 -1.45 60.54 -9.01
C ILE A 255 -0.15 61.34 -8.88
N ILE A 256 0.83 60.79 -8.18
CA ILE A 256 2.24 61.16 -8.34
C ILE A 256 2.78 60.33 -9.50
N ARG A 257 3.12 60.99 -10.61
CA ARG A 257 3.77 60.38 -11.77
C ARG A 257 5.19 59.95 -11.38
N PRO A 258 5.58 58.68 -11.46
CA PRO A 258 6.97 58.32 -11.34
C PRO A 258 7.68 58.62 -12.66
N THR A 259 8.72 59.43 -12.54
CA THR A 259 9.78 59.63 -13.51
C THR A 259 10.45 58.28 -13.86
N LYS A 260 10.79 58.15 -15.14
CA LYS A 260 11.57 57.08 -15.81
C LYS A 260 12.25 56.08 -14.87
N VAL A 261 11.79 54.83 -14.92
CA VAL A 261 12.54 53.66 -14.44
C VAL A 261 12.72 52.67 -15.59
N LYS A 262 13.88 52.02 -15.57
CA LYS A 262 14.53 51.20 -16.61
C LYS A 262 13.68 49.99 -17.08
N PRO A 263 14.02 49.39 -18.25
CA PRO A 263 13.22 48.37 -18.92
C PRO A 263 12.84 47.18 -18.02
N ILE A 264 11.55 46.85 -18.04
CA ILE A 264 10.90 45.76 -17.32
C ILE A 264 11.23 44.45 -18.03
N GLU A 265 11.88 43.51 -17.34
CA GLU A 265 11.96 42.11 -17.79
C GLU A 265 10.54 41.50 -17.81
N PRO A 266 10.21 40.60 -18.76
CA PRO A 266 8.87 40.04 -18.87
C PRO A 266 8.59 39.15 -17.66
N VAL A 267 7.90 39.69 -16.65
CA VAL A 267 7.35 38.93 -15.54
C VAL A 267 6.30 37.99 -16.12
N VAL A 268 6.62 36.70 -16.22
CA VAL A 268 5.64 35.68 -16.60
C VAL A 268 4.57 35.65 -15.51
N THR A 269 3.34 36.00 -15.86
CA THR A 269 2.24 36.05 -14.90
C THR A 269 1.60 34.67 -14.75
N SER A 270 1.06 34.38 -13.57
CA SER A 270 0.27 33.15 -13.31
C SER A 270 -0.86 32.93 -14.32
N GLU A 271 -1.37 34.01 -14.92
CA GLU A 271 -2.39 33.99 -15.98
C GLU A 271 -1.85 33.40 -17.29
N GLN A 272 -0.61 33.72 -17.69
CA GLN A 272 0.02 33.16 -18.90
C GLN A 272 0.20 31.65 -18.79
N LEU A 273 0.54 31.15 -17.58
CA LEU A 273 0.61 29.71 -17.31
C LEU A 273 -0.77 29.05 -17.43
N ARG A 274 -1.82 29.67 -16.87
CA ARG A 274 -3.20 29.19 -17.00
C ARG A 274 -3.67 29.14 -18.44
N ASP A 275 -3.38 30.17 -19.23
CA ASP A 275 -3.80 30.27 -20.61
C ASP A 275 -3.09 29.25 -21.51
N CYS A 276 -1.81 29.00 -21.25
CA CYS A 276 -1.05 27.94 -21.92
C CYS A 276 -1.67 26.55 -21.62
N LEU A 277 -1.94 26.25 -20.35
CA LEU A 277 -2.57 24.99 -19.93
C LEU A 277 -4.00 24.84 -20.49
N ARG A 278 -4.76 25.93 -20.56
CA ARG A 278 -6.10 25.96 -21.17
C ARG A 278 -6.04 25.67 -22.65
N THR A 279 -5.11 26.29 -23.37
CA THR A 279 -4.91 26.09 -24.81
C THR A 279 -4.50 24.65 -25.09
N LEU A 280 -3.58 24.10 -24.28
CA LEU A 280 -3.16 22.70 -24.37
C LEU A 280 -4.35 21.74 -24.18
N LYS A 281 -5.20 21.97 -23.17
CA LYS A 281 -6.41 21.17 -22.93
C LYS A 281 -7.47 21.35 -24.03
N LYS A 282 -7.59 22.55 -24.61
CA LYS A 282 -8.54 22.87 -25.68
C LYS A 282 -8.15 22.24 -27.02
N ASN A 283 -6.86 22.19 -27.32
CA ASN A 283 -6.34 21.64 -28.58
C ASN A 283 -6.37 20.10 -28.62
N HIS A 284 -6.40 19.46 -27.45
CA HIS A 284 -6.40 18.00 -27.30
C HIS A 284 -7.64 17.49 -26.54
N LYS A 285 -8.82 18.07 -26.83
CA LYS A 285 -10.10 17.68 -26.18
C LYS A 285 -10.43 16.20 -26.36
N ASP A 286 -10.12 15.63 -27.52
CA ASP A 286 -10.46 14.25 -27.87
C ASP A 286 -9.50 13.23 -27.24
N ASP A 287 -8.35 13.69 -26.72
CA ASP A 287 -7.32 12.84 -26.11
C ASP A 287 -6.89 13.38 -24.74
N SER A 288 -7.87 13.47 -23.83
CA SER A 288 -7.66 13.88 -22.43
C SER A 288 -6.63 13.00 -21.71
N ALA A 289 -6.51 11.72 -22.09
CA ALA A 289 -5.52 10.81 -21.54
C ALA A 289 -4.09 11.26 -21.88
N ARG A 290 -3.86 11.71 -23.13
CA ARG A 290 -2.56 12.27 -23.55
C ARG A 290 -2.23 13.57 -22.84
N VAL A 291 -3.22 14.47 -22.66
CA VAL A 291 -3.06 15.70 -21.87
C VAL A 291 -2.68 15.39 -20.42
N THR A 292 -3.34 14.41 -19.82
CA THR A 292 -3.07 13.98 -18.44
C THR A 292 -1.64 13.44 -18.29
N ARG A 293 -1.18 12.61 -19.24
CA ARG A 293 0.22 12.12 -19.26
C ARG A 293 1.24 13.26 -19.41
N ALA A 294 0.92 14.28 -20.19
CA ALA A 294 1.76 15.46 -20.36
C ALA A 294 1.90 16.24 -19.05
N PHE A 295 0.77 16.53 -18.41
CA PHE A 295 0.71 17.24 -17.13
C PHE A 295 1.49 16.51 -16.02
N GLN A 296 1.41 15.17 -15.97
CA GLN A 296 2.20 14.36 -15.04
C GLN A 296 3.72 14.52 -15.25
N ILE A 297 4.18 14.53 -16.51
CA ILE A 297 5.61 14.73 -16.81
C ILE A 297 6.04 16.16 -16.47
N LEU A 298 5.23 17.16 -16.81
CA LEU A 298 5.50 18.57 -16.47
C LEU A 298 5.61 18.76 -14.95
N LEU A 299 4.69 18.19 -14.17
CA LEU A 299 4.75 18.19 -12.70
C LEU A 299 6.01 17.50 -12.18
N LYS A 300 6.41 16.37 -12.78
CA LYS A 300 7.62 15.65 -12.36
C LYS A 300 8.89 16.46 -12.63
N ILE A 301 8.97 17.15 -13.77
CA ILE A 301 10.07 18.05 -14.11
C ILE A 301 10.17 19.20 -13.11
N ILE A 302 9.06 19.92 -12.91
CA ILE A 302 8.99 21.06 -12.00
C ILE A 302 9.29 20.62 -10.56
N GLY A 303 8.68 19.52 -10.11
CA GLY A 303 8.87 18.99 -8.76
C GLY A 303 10.32 18.57 -8.47
N ASN A 304 11.03 18.03 -9.46
CA ASN A 304 12.45 17.70 -9.31
C ASN A 304 13.32 18.95 -9.15
N ILE A 305 13.04 20.01 -9.91
CA ILE A 305 13.78 21.28 -9.84
C ILE A 305 13.49 22.01 -8.53
N VAL A 306 12.22 22.08 -8.10
CA VAL A 306 11.85 22.71 -6.83
C VAL A 306 12.50 22.01 -5.63
N LYS A 307 12.60 20.68 -5.67
CA LYS A 307 13.29 19.90 -4.62
C LYS A 307 14.80 20.11 -4.63
N ASN A 308 15.40 20.18 -5.82
CA ASN A 308 16.86 20.24 -6.00
C ASN A 308 17.24 21.29 -7.05
N PRO A 309 17.17 22.60 -6.73
CA PRO A 309 17.34 23.68 -7.71
C PRO A 309 18.78 23.82 -8.22
N GLU A 310 19.76 23.41 -7.41
CA GLU A 310 21.18 23.47 -7.73
C GLU A 310 21.62 22.39 -8.72
N GLU A 311 20.87 21.29 -8.82
CA GLU A 311 21.33 20.14 -9.57
C GLU A 311 21.11 20.30 -11.09
N GLU A 312 22.20 20.32 -11.87
CA GLU A 312 22.15 20.59 -13.31
C GLU A 312 21.40 19.50 -14.09
N LYS A 313 21.43 18.24 -13.61
CA LYS A 313 20.75 17.12 -14.26
C LYS A 313 19.23 17.33 -14.36
N PHE A 314 18.63 18.04 -13.41
CA PHE A 314 17.19 18.34 -13.40
C PHE A 314 16.85 19.62 -14.17
N ARG A 315 17.84 20.49 -14.38
CA ARG A 315 17.72 21.72 -15.16
C ARG A 315 17.95 21.50 -16.66
N ARG A 316 18.34 20.30 -17.08
CA ARG A 316 18.60 19.93 -18.47
C ARG A 316 17.70 18.79 -18.91
N ILE A 317 16.95 19.01 -19.98
CA ILE A 317 16.03 18.04 -20.56
C ILE A 317 16.42 17.80 -22.02
N ARG A 318 16.57 16.53 -22.40
CA ARG A 318 16.89 16.14 -23.78
C ARG A 318 15.60 16.00 -24.58
N LEU A 319 15.43 16.79 -25.65
CA LEU A 319 14.23 16.75 -26.49
C LEU A 319 14.09 15.42 -27.26
N SER A 320 15.20 14.72 -27.50
CA SER A 320 15.18 13.42 -28.18
C SER A 320 14.81 12.25 -27.27
N ASN A 321 14.67 12.45 -25.94
CA ASN A 321 14.24 11.38 -25.05
C ASN A 321 12.83 10.93 -25.45
N PRO A 322 12.59 9.63 -25.72
CA PRO A 322 11.32 9.15 -26.27
C PRO A 322 10.13 9.46 -25.36
N ILE A 323 10.31 9.36 -24.03
CA ILE A 323 9.26 9.63 -23.05
C ILE A 323 8.88 11.11 -23.07
N PHE A 324 9.88 11.99 -23.10
CA PHE A 324 9.64 13.43 -23.16
C PHE A 324 9.02 13.83 -24.50
N LYS A 325 9.58 13.32 -25.61
CA LYS A 325 9.13 13.63 -26.97
C LYS A 325 7.68 13.22 -27.17
N ASP A 326 7.31 11.99 -26.81
CA ASP A 326 5.96 11.50 -26.99
C ASP A 326 4.92 12.26 -26.14
N ARG A 327 5.27 12.51 -24.87
CA ARG A 327 4.32 13.06 -23.88
C ARG A 327 4.24 14.58 -23.84
N VAL A 328 5.33 15.31 -24.08
CA VAL A 328 5.37 16.78 -23.93
C VAL A 328 5.90 17.44 -25.20
N GLY A 329 6.94 16.88 -25.82
CA GLY A 329 7.59 17.45 -27.00
C GLY A 329 6.73 17.48 -28.25
N ASN A 330 5.87 16.47 -28.45
CA ASN A 330 4.95 16.35 -29.57
C ASN A 330 3.57 17.00 -29.29
N ILE A 331 3.35 17.53 -28.10
CA ILE A 331 2.11 18.19 -27.72
C ILE A 331 2.27 19.69 -27.90
N GLN A 332 1.34 20.30 -28.64
CA GLN A 332 1.34 21.74 -28.86
C GLN A 332 1.07 22.46 -27.54
N GLY A 333 1.92 23.44 -27.20
CA GLY A 333 1.89 24.13 -25.90
C GLY A 333 2.71 23.46 -24.79
N GLY A 334 3.13 22.20 -24.94
CA GLY A 334 3.91 21.50 -23.91
C GLY A 334 5.32 22.08 -23.70
N VAL A 335 6.03 22.36 -24.80
CA VAL A 335 7.36 23.00 -24.75
C VAL A 335 7.25 24.49 -24.43
N GLU A 336 6.23 25.17 -24.96
CA GLU A 336 5.95 26.60 -24.68
C GLU A 336 5.70 26.83 -23.19
N PHE A 337 4.97 25.92 -22.53
CA PHE A 337 4.77 25.97 -21.08
C PHE A 337 6.09 25.90 -20.30
N LEU A 338 7.04 25.06 -20.72
CA LEU A 338 8.35 24.99 -20.08
C LEU A 338 9.16 26.26 -20.34
N GLU A 339 9.07 26.85 -21.53
CA GLU A 339 9.70 28.13 -21.83
C GLU A 339 9.17 29.25 -20.93
N LEU A 340 7.85 29.28 -20.66
CA LEU A 340 7.24 30.19 -19.68
C LEU A 340 7.74 29.95 -18.25
N CYS A 341 8.03 28.70 -17.88
CA CYS A 341 8.62 28.38 -16.58
C CYS A 341 10.10 28.80 -16.44
N GLY A 342 10.73 29.30 -17.51
CA GLY A 342 12.12 29.77 -17.50
C GLY A 342 13.12 28.87 -18.23
N PHE A 343 12.66 27.80 -18.88
CA PHE A 343 13.52 26.98 -19.73
C PHE A 343 13.88 27.68 -21.04
N GLN A 344 15.08 27.41 -21.55
CA GLN A 344 15.56 27.92 -22.83
C GLN A 344 15.83 26.77 -23.80
N ARG A 345 15.28 26.88 -25.00
CA ARG A 345 15.47 25.89 -26.06
C ARG A 345 16.78 26.13 -26.80
N LEU A 346 17.77 25.25 -26.60
CA LEU A 346 19.00 25.24 -27.39
C LEU A 346 18.72 24.55 -28.73
N ARG A 347 18.39 25.35 -29.75
CA ARG A 347 18.10 24.86 -31.12
C ARG A 347 19.25 24.07 -31.74
N ALA A 348 20.50 24.36 -31.36
CA ALA A 348 21.68 23.69 -31.90
C ALA A 348 21.92 22.28 -31.31
N SER A 349 21.55 22.04 -30.06
CA SER A 349 21.89 20.79 -29.36
C SER A 349 20.68 19.88 -29.10
N GLY A 350 19.45 20.36 -29.30
CA GLY A 350 18.24 19.59 -29.01
C GLY A 350 18.00 19.40 -27.51
N TYR A 351 18.52 20.31 -26.69
CA TYR A 351 18.29 20.34 -25.24
C TYR A 351 17.43 21.56 -24.85
N LEU A 352 16.67 21.36 -23.79
CA LEU A 352 15.96 22.41 -23.08
C LEU A 352 16.66 22.61 -21.73
N VAL A 353 17.16 23.81 -21.47
CA VAL A 353 18.05 24.10 -20.32
C VAL A 353 17.51 25.28 -19.54
N MET A 354 17.46 25.16 -18.21
CA MET A 354 17.12 26.24 -17.29
C MET A 354 18.41 26.79 -16.64
N PRO A 355 18.82 28.04 -16.95
CA PRO A 355 19.95 28.67 -16.28
C PRO A 355 19.70 28.86 -14.80
N ARG A 356 20.78 28.92 -13.99
CA ARG A 356 20.68 29.05 -12.53
C ARG A 356 20.01 30.37 -12.13
N GLU A 357 20.26 31.41 -12.90
CA GLU A 357 19.79 32.77 -12.68
C GLU A 357 18.28 32.91 -12.90
N LYS A 358 17.69 31.98 -13.66
CA LYS A 358 16.26 31.97 -14.01
C LYS A 358 15.45 30.96 -13.21
N VAL A 359 16.03 30.33 -12.19
CA VAL A 359 15.29 29.41 -11.30
C VAL A 359 14.46 30.24 -10.31
N ASP A 360 13.24 30.57 -10.71
CA ASP A 360 12.26 31.16 -9.80
C ASP A 360 11.42 30.05 -9.15
N VAL A 361 11.77 29.70 -7.91
CA VAL A 361 11.08 28.66 -7.13
C VAL A 361 9.61 29.04 -6.86
N ALA A 362 9.29 30.33 -6.72
CA ALA A 362 7.92 30.78 -6.49
C ALA A 362 7.07 30.59 -7.76
N LEU A 363 7.60 30.96 -8.92
CA LEU A 363 6.95 30.73 -10.22
C LEU A 363 6.76 29.24 -10.50
N LEU A 364 7.77 28.41 -10.22
CA LEU A 364 7.70 26.96 -10.41
C LEU A 364 6.66 26.31 -9.49
N ASN A 365 6.56 26.74 -8.23
CA ASN A 365 5.50 26.27 -7.34
C ASN A 365 4.11 26.70 -7.82
N ALA A 366 3.96 27.95 -8.27
CA ALA A 366 2.71 28.41 -8.86
C ALA A 366 2.33 27.59 -10.09
N ALA A 367 3.29 27.35 -11.01
CA ALA A 367 3.10 26.49 -12.17
C ALA A 367 2.66 25.07 -11.78
N GLY A 368 3.26 24.49 -10.74
CA GLY A 368 2.85 23.18 -10.22
C GLY A 368 1.41 23.16 -9.72
N VAL A 369 0.99 24.18 -8.96
CA VAL A 369 -0.40 24.31 -8.48
C VAL A 369 -1.38 24.48 -9.63
N GLU A 370 -1.02 25.24 -10.67
CA GLU A 370 -1.87 25.41 -11.85
C GLU A 370 -2.03 24.13 -12.65
N ILE A 371 -0.96 23.34 -12.84
CA ILE A 371 -1.05 22.05 -13.53
C ILE A 371 -1.92 21.07 -12.73
N ALA A 372 -1.73 20.99 -11.40
CA ALA A 372 -2.54 20.14 -10.54
C ALA A 372 -4.02 20.54 -10.61
N SER A 373 -4.30 21.85 -10.56
CA SER A 373 -5.65 22.39 -10.75
C SER A 373 -6.22 22.06 -12.13
N ALA A 374 -5.41 22.03 -13.19
CA ALA A 374 -5.83 21.66 -14.54
C ALA A 374 -6.19 20.18 -14.70
N MET A 375 -5.53 19.31 -13.91
CA MET A 375 -5.79 17.89 -13.85
C MET A 375 -7.05 17.56 -13.05
N GLU A 376 -7.21 18.16 -11.87
CA GLU A 376 -8.32 17.88 -10.96
C GLU A 376 -9.62 18.57 -11.37
N ASN A 377 -9.55 19.75 -11.99
CA ASN A 377 -10.74 20.54 -12.34
C ASN A 377 -11.18 20.30 -13.80
N PRO A 378 -12.39 19.73 -14.01
CA PRO A 378 -12.97 19.58 -15.35
C PRO A 378 -13.19 20.93 -16.05
N TYR A 379 -13.48 21.99 -15.28
CA TYR A 379 -13.80 23.33 -15.78
C TYR A 379 -12.58 24.28 -15.80
N PHE A 380 -11.36 23.73 -15.71
CA PHE A 380 -10.14 24.53 -15.72
C PHE A 380 -10.09 25.50 -16.92
N GLY A 381 -10.00 26.79 -16.64
CA GLY A 381 -9.94 27.86 -17.65
C GLY A 381 -11.28 28.28 -18.28
N LEU A 382 -12.43 27.78 -17.81
CA LEU A 382 -13.75 28.25 -18.30
C LEU A 382 -14.24 29.54 -17.61
N LEU A 383 -13.63 29.94 -16.49
CA LEU A 383 -14.09 31.05 -15.64
C LEU A 383 -13.16 32.28 -15.63
N SER A 384 -12.12 32.30 -16.47
CA SER A 384 -11.31 33.50 -16.63
C SER A 384 -12.04 34.48 -17.52
N LYS A 385 -12.35 35.66 -16.97
CA LYS A 385 -13.06 36.77 -17.62
C LYS A 385 -12.42 37.19 -18.94
#